data_AF-A0A6L8BGJ3-F1
#
_entry.id   AF-A0A6L8BGJ3-F1
#
_cell.length_a   1.000
_cell.length_b   1.000
_cell.length_c   1.000
_cell.angle_alpha   90.00
_cell.angle_beta   90.00
_cell.angle_gamma   90.00
#
_symmetry.space_group_name_H-M   'P 1'
#
loop_
_entity.id
_entity.type
_entity.pdbx_description
1 polymer ?
#
loop_
_entity_poly.entity_id
_entity_poly.type
_entity_poly.pdbx_seq_one_letter_code
_entity_poly.pdbx_strand_id
1 'polypeptide(L)'
;MVKMRALLFSGGIESTCLAVMKKPDLAVTINYGQVCAPGEIRAAKHIASLIGICHKVIEVSLAHLGSGEMTGVASNDDGNSVPEHWPFRNQMLLTIAAMALAKCDLRELMIG
;
A
#
# COMPACT_ATOMS: atom_id res chain seq x y z
N MET A 1 -7.72 -0.89 26.65
CA MET A 1 -7.12 -0.20 25.50
C MET A 1 -7.98 -0.45 24.28
N VAL A 2 -8.22 0.57 23.45
CA VAL A 2 -8.93 0.40 22.18
C VAL A 2 -7.95 -0.20 21.17
N LYS A 3 -8.26 -1.40 20.67
CA LYS A 3 -7.42 -2.07 19.67
C LYS A 3 -7.67 -1.47 18.28
N MET A 4 -6.60 -1.16 17.56
CA MET A 4 -6.61 -0.46 16.28
C MET A 4 -6.81 -1.41 15.10
N ARG A 5 -7.63 -1.02 14.12
CA ARG A 5 -7.79 -1.68 12.82
C ARG A 5 -7.19 -0.80 11.73
N ALA A 6 -6.29 -1.36 10.94
CA ALA A 6 -5.67 -0.66 9.82
C ALA A 6 -6.08 -1.27 8.48
N LEU A 7 -6.03 -0.46 7.42
CA LEU A 7 -6.27 -0.88 6.04
C LEU A 7 -5.11 -0.41 5.16
N LEU A 8 -4.53 -1.34 4.39
CA LEU A 8 -3.70 -0.97 3.24
C LEU A 8 -4.57 -0.26 2.21
N PHE A 9 -4.21 0.99 1.91
CA PHE A 9 -5.08 1.92 1.21
C PHE A 9 -4.31 2.59 0.07
N SER A 10 -4.65 2.24 -1.17
CA SER A 10 -4.06 2.83 -2.38
C SER A 10 -4.86 4.02 -2.92
N GLY A 11 -6.11 4.20 -2.46
CA GLY A 11 -7.06 5.13 -3.07
C GLY A 11 -7.70 4.58 -4.36
N GLY A 12 -7.41 3.33 -4.72
CA GLY A 12 -8.13 2.61 -5.78
C GLY A 12 -9.55 2.23 -5.34
N ILE A 13 -10.36 1.77 -6.30
CA ILE A 13 -11.78 1.45 -6.11
C ILE A 13 -11.97 0.44 -4.96
N GLU A 14 -11.24 -0.67 -4.98
CA GLU A 14 -11.41 -1.76 -4.02
C GLU A 14 -11.06 -1.33 -2.59
N SER A 15 -9.86 -0.79 -2.38
CA SER A 15 -9.45 -0.24 -1.08
C SER A 15 -10.38 0.87 -0.57
N THR A 16 -10.98 1.67 -1.47
CA THR A 16 -11.96 2.72 -1.11
C THR A 16 -13.29 2.13 -0.66
N CYS A 17 -13.82 1.14 -1.39
CA CYS A 17 -15.01 0.41 -0.96
C CYS A 17 -14.80 -0.21 0.42
N LEU A 18 -13.66 -0.86 0.65
CA LEU A 18 -13.31 -1.43 1.95
C LEU A 18 -13.21 -0.36 3.04
N ALA A 19 -12.59 0.78 2.77
CA ALA A 19 -12.47 1.88 3.73
C ALA A 19 -13.85 2.38 4.18
N VAL A 20 -14.77 2.56 3.24
CA VAL A 20 -16.16 3.00 3.52
C VAL A 20 -16.95 1.94 4.29
N MET A 21 -16.84 0.67 3.88
CA MET A 21 -17.60 -0.43 4.49
C MET A 21 -17.10 -0.81 5.89
N LYS A 22 -15.78 -0.82 6.10
CA LYS A 22 -15.15 -1.34 7.32
C LYS A 22 -14.80 -0.25 8.33
N LYS A 23 -14.65 1.00 7.87
CA LYS A 23 -14.30 2.18 8.68
C LYS A 23 -13.09 1.88 9.59
N PRO A 24 -11.91 1.59 9.03
CA PRO A 24 -10.70 1.38 9.81
C PRO A 24 -10.34 2.64 10.61
N ASP A 25 -9.60 2.45 11.69
CA ASP A 25 -9.07 3.56 12.50
C ASP A 25 -7.91 4.27 11.77
N LEU A 26 -7.20 3.53 10.91
CA LEU A 26 -6.06 4.05 10.14
C LEU A 26 -6.04 3.47 8.70
N ALA A 27 -5.93 4.34 7.71
CA ALA A 27 -5.60 3.99 6.34
C ALA A 27 -4.09 4.16 6.11
N VAL A 28 -3.45 3.21 5.43
CA VAL A 28 -2.01 3.16 5.24
C VAL A 28 -1.64 2.97 3.77
N THR A 29 -0.95 3.93 3.17
CA THR A 29 -0.32 3.74 1.85
C THR A 29 1.15 3.38 2.04
N ILE A 30 1.63 2.34 1.34
CA ILE A 30 3.06 2.03 1.30
C ILE A 30 3.62 2.55 -0.03
N ASN A 31 4.55 3.49 0.07
CA ASN A 31 5.43 3.85 -1.02
C ASN A 31 6.66 2.94 -0.92
N TYR A 32 6.76 1.94 -1.79
CA TYR A 32 7.89 1.03 -1.85
C TYR A 32 8.86 1.33 -3.00
N GLY A 33 8.72 2.52 -3.60
CA GLY A 33 9.51 2.97 -4.75
C GLY A 33 8.85 2.71 -6.11
N GLN A 34 7.55 2.41 -6.13
CA GLN A 34 6.80 2.28 -7.39
C GLN A 34 6.61 3.64 -8.08
N VAL A 35 6.72 3.67 -9.41
CA VAL A 35 6.55 4.89 -10.23
C VAL A 35 5.20 5.57 -9.98
N CYS A 36 4.14 4.80 -9.76
CA CYS A 36 2.79 5.33 -9.52
C CYS A 36 2.60 5.95 -8.12
N ALA A 37 3.56 5.81 -7.21
CA ALA A 37 3.41 6.22 -5.81
C ALA A 37 2.93 7.68 -5.63
N PRO A 38 3.43 8.68 -6.38
CA PRO A 38 2.95 10.06 -6.22
C PRO A 38 1.46 10.21 -6.57
N GLY A 39 0.97 9.47 -7.57
CA GLY A 39 -0.44 9.47 -7.95
C GLY A 39 -1.31 8.77 -6.91
N GLU A 40 -0.92 7.57 -6.49
CA GLU A 40 -1.61 6.77 -5.47
C GLU A 40 -1.70 7.51 -4.14
N ILE A 41 -0.61 8.12 -3.67
CA ILE A 41 -0.58 8.88 -2.42
C ILE A 41 -1.53 10.08 -2.48
N ARG A 42 -1.55 10.83 -3.60
CA ARG A 42 -2.47 11.96 -3.77
C ARG A 42 -3.93 11.51 -3.72
N ALA A 43 -4.26 10.44 -4.46
CA ALA A 43 -5.61 9.89 -4.48
C ALA A 43 -6.03 9.38 -3.09
N ALA A 44 -5.20 8.55 -2.46
CA ALA A 44 -5.44 8.02 -1.12
C ALA A 44 -5.63 9.14 -0.09
N LYS A 45 -4.74 10.14 -0.06
CA LYS A 45 -4.86 11.26 0.87
C LYS A 45 -6.15 12.05 0.68
N HIS A 46 -6.52 12.32 -0.57
CA HIS A 46 -7.75 13.05 -0.88
C HIS A 46 -8.99 12.25 -0.45
N ILE A 47 -9.07 10.98 -0.83
CA ILE A 47 -10.23 10.13 -0.50
C ILE A 47 -10.34 9.91 1.00
N ALA A 48 -9.23 9.61 1.70
CA ALA A 48 -9.23 9.43 3.14
C ALA A 48 -9.74 10.68 3.88
N SER A 49 -9.36 11.88 3.40
CA SER A 49 -9.89 13.14 3.92
C SER A 49 -11.40 13.29 3.68
N LEU A 50 -11.92 12.88 2.52
CA LEU A 50 -13.34 12.96 2.21
C LEU A 50 -14.18 12.03 3.09
N ILE A 51 -13.68 10.82 3.39
CA ILE A 51 -14.39 9.82 4.19
C ILE A 51 -14.07 9.91 5.69
N GLY A 52 -13.23 10.86 6.11
CA GLY A 52 -12.93 11.14 7.52
C GLY A 52 -12.05 10.08 8.20
N ILE A 53 -11.13 9.44 7.48
CA ILE A 53 -10.23 8.42 8.03
C ILE A 53 -8.81 8.97 8.13
N CYS A 54 -8.13 8.70 9.26
CA CYS A 54 -6.72 9.06 9.43
C CYS A 54 -5.87 8.31 8.38
N HIS A 55 -5.01 9.03 7.66
CA HIS A 55 -4.17 8.47 6.61
C HIS A 55 -2.68 8.63 6.93
N LYS A 56 -1.92 7.55 6.78
CA LYS A 56 -0.46 7.53 6.95
C LYS A 56 0.20 6.96 5.71
N VAL A 57 1.30 7.58 5.30
CA VAL A 57 2.20 7.04 4.28
C VAL A 57 3.41 6.43 4.98
N ILE A 58 3.81 5.24 4.54
CA ILE A 58 5.07 4.59 4.92
C ILE A 58 5.95 4.51 3.69
N GLU A 59 7.17 5.00 3.80
CA GLU A 59 8.16 4.99 2.72
C GLU A 59 9.23 3.94 2.98
N VAL A 60 9.51 3.13 1.96
CA VAL A 60 10.55 2.09 1.93
C VAL A 60 11.15 2.05 0.53
N SER A 61 12.45 1.83 0.42
CA SER A 61 13.13 1.78 -0.87
C SER A 61 13.33 0.34 -1.33
N LEU A 62 12.36 -0.20 -2.08
CA LEU A 62 12.36 -1.59 -2.55
C LEU A 62 12.18 -1.70 -4.08
N ALA A 63 12.38 -0.61 -4.80
CA ALA A 63 12.28 -0.59 -6.26
C ALA A 63 13.24 -1.60 -6.92
N HIS A 64 14.43 -1.79 -6.33
CA HIS A 64 15.46 -2.72 -6.79
C HIS A 64 15.07 -4.21 -6.67
N LEU A 65 13.96 -4.54 -6.01
CA LEU A 65 13.44 -5.90 -5.88
C LEU A 65 12.34 -6.21 -6.92
N GLY A 66 11.96 -5.23 -7.74
CA GLY A 66 10.99 -5.40 -8.82
C GLY A 66 11.62 -5.40 -10.20
N SER A 67 10.81 -5.67 -11.21
CA SER A 67 11.14 -5.51 -12.62
C SER A 67 10.02 -4.79 -13.37
N GLY A 68 10.36 -4.14 -14.49
CA GLY A 68 9.40 -3.54 -15.42
C GLY A 68 9.16 -2.05 -15.26
N GLU A 69 8.20 -1.53 -16.03
CA GLU A 69 7.93 -0.08 -16.16
C GLU A 69 7.62 0.61 -14.84
N MET A 70 6.98 -0.09 -13.90
CA MET A 70 6.70 0.43 -12.55
C MET A 70 7.96 0.65 -11.69
N THR A 71 9.11 0.10 -12.06
CA THR A 71 10.42 0.37 -11.43
C THR A 71 11.18 1.51 -12.12
N GLY A 72 10.68 2.00 -13.26
CA GLY A 72 11.37 2.98 -14.10
C GLY A 72 12.50 2.39 -14.96
N VAL A 73 12.67 1.07 -14.98
CA VAL A 73 13.66 0.36 -15.80
C VAL A 73 12.94 -0.33 -16.97
N ALA A 74 13.41 -0.11 -18.19
CA ALA A 74 12.92 -0.85 -19.36
C ALA A 74 13.11 -2.35 -19.10
N SER A 75 12.06 -3.15 -19.33
CA SER A 75 12.06 -4.60 -19.11
C SER A 75 13.30 -5.23 -19.74
N ASN A 76 14.19 -5.77 -18.92
CA ASN A 76 15.25 -6.64 -19.40
C ASN A 76 14.60 -7.95 -19.87
N ASP A 77 15.05 -8.43 -21.01
CA ASP A 77 14.60 -9.63 -21.72
C ASP A 77 15.03 -10.91 -20.96
N ASP A 78 14.62 -11.02 -19.70
CA ASP A 78 15.05 -12.07 -18.76
C ASP A 78 14.22 -13.36 -18.92
N GLY A 79 13.49 -13.51 -20.03
CA GLY A 79 12.65 -14.67 -20.31
C GLY A 79 11.37 -14.77 -19.46
N ASN A 80 11.09 -13.79 -18.60
CA ASN A 80 9.86 -13.72 -17.82
C ASN A 80 8.73 -13.12 -18.68
N SER A 81 7.62 -13.86 -18.83
CA SER A 81 6.50 -13.50 -19.71
C SER A 81 5.70 -12.26 -19.27
N VAL A 82 5.99 -11.71 -18.09
CA VAL A 82 5.30 -10.53 -17.55
C VAL A 82 6.35 -9.44 -17.29
N PRO A 83 6.35 -8.35 -18.08
CA PRO A 83 7.33 -7.26 -17.96
C PRO A 83 7.35 -6.64 -16.56
N GLU A 84 6.20 -6.62 -15.88
CA GLU A 84 5.99 -6.00 -14.58
C GLU A 84 5.88 -7.06 -13.47
N HIS A 85 6.85 -7.08 -12.55
CA HIS A 85 6.83 -8.09 -11.49
C HIS A 85 7.50 -7.62 -10.19
N TRP A 86 6.72 -7.54 -9.11
CA TRP A 86 7.25 -7.69 -7.75
C TRP A 86 6.78 -9.03 -7.20
N PRO A 87 7.67 -10.01 -7.07
CA PRO A 87 7.30 -11.30 -6.47
C PRO A 87 6.80 -11.07 -5.05
N PHE A 88 5.69 -11.70 -4.69
CA PHE A 88 5.09 -11.62 -3.35
C PHE A 88 4.74 -10.18 -2.89
N ARG A 89 4.44 -9.26 -3.82
CA ARG A 89 4.15 -7.84 -3.51
C ARG A 89 3.20 -7.66 -2.32
N ASN A 90 2.04 -8.32 -2.34
CA ASN A 90 1.04 -8.13 -1.28
C ASN A 90 1.52 -8.66 0.09
N GLN A 91 2.26 -9.77 0.11
CA GLN A 91 2.87 -10.29 1.33
C GLN A 91 3.94 -9.33 1.87
N MET A 92 4.77 -8.76 0.99
CA MET A 92 5.72 -7.71 1.33
C MET A 92 5.00 -6.49 1.94
N LEU A 93 3.96 -5.97 1.28
CA LEU A 93 3.19 -4.82 1.74
C LEU A 93 2.57 -5.05 3.13
N LEU A 94 1.94 -6.21 3.34
CA LEU A 94 1.37 -6.60 4.63
C LEU A 94 2.44 -6.68 5.72
N THR A 95 3.58 -7.28 5.42
CA THR A 95 4.69 -7.43 6.37
C THR A 95 5.24 -6.06 6.78
N ILE A 96 5.46 -5.17 5.82
CA ILE A 96 5.98 -3.81 6.07
C ILE A 96 4.99 -3.00 6.91
N ALA A 97 3.70 -3.04 6.58
CA ALA A 97 2.68 -2.36 7.35
C ALA A 97 2.59 -2.90 8.79
N ALA A 98 2.59 -4.23 8.96
CA ALA A 98 2.57 -4.86 10.28
C ALA A 98 3.80 -4.47 11.11
N MET A 99 5.00 -4.48 10.53
CA MET A 99 6.23 -4.04 11.20
C MET A 99 6.16 -2.56 11.61
N ALA A 100 5.74 -1.67 10.71
CA ALA A 100 5.65 -0.24 10.96
C ALA A 100 4.58 0.13 12.01
N LEU A 101 3.58 -0.73 12.19
CA LEU A 101 2.50 -0.57 13.16
C LEU A 101 2.68 -1.46 14.40
N ALA A 102 3.80 -2.17 14.56
CA ALA A 102 4.00 -3.14 15.65
C ALA A 102 3.90 -2.54 17.05
N LYS A 103 4.15 -1.22 17.19
CA LYS A 103 4.00 -0.48 18.44
C LYS A 103 2.59 0.09 18.65
N CYS A 104 1.76 0.05 17.62
CA CYS A 104 0.33 0.33 17.74
C CYS A 104 -0.33 -0.97 18.21
N ASP A 105 -1.33 -0.90 19.09
CA ASP A 105 -2.10 -2.06 19.57
C ASP A 105 -3.01 -2.60 18.44
N LEU A 106 -2.38 -3.11 17.37
CA LEU A 106 -3.00 -3.52 16.11
C LEU A 106 -3.70 -4.86 16.30
N ARG A 107 -5.00 -4.88 16.04
CA ARG A 107 -5.82 -6.11 16.06
C ARG A 107 -6.02 -6.72 14.69
N GLU A 108 -6.09 -5.89 13.67
CA GLU A 108 -6.47 -6.30 12.32
C GLU A 108 -5.78 -5.40 11.31
N LEU A 109 -5.17 -6.01 10.29
CA LEU A 109 -4.68 -5.34 9.10
C LEU A 109 -5.42 -5.90 7.89
N MET A 110 -6.19 -5.05 7.23
CA MET A 110 -6.97 -5.39 6.04
C MET A 110 -6.20 -5.01 4.78
N ILE A 111 -6.46 -5.74 3.70
CA ILE A 111 -6.00 -5.45 2.33
C ILE A 111 -7.14 -5.77 1.37
N GLY A 112 -7.21 -5.01 0.28
CA GLY A 112 -8.05 -5.27 -0.86
C GLY A 112 -8.09 -4.08 -1.79
#